data_AF-A0A2Z5ZLU4-F1
#
_entry.id   AF-A0A2Z5ZLU4-F1
#
_cell.length_a   1.000
_cell.length_b   1.000
_cell.length_c   1.000
_cell.angle_alpha   90.00
_cell.angle_beta   90.00
_cell.angle_gamma   90.00
#
_symmetry.space_group_name_H-M   'P 1'
#
loop_
_entity.id
_entity.type
_entity.pdbx_description
1 polymer ?
#
loop_
_entity_poly.entity_id
_entity_poly.type
_entity_poly.pdbx_seq_one_letter_code
_entity_poly.pdbx_strand_id
1 'polypeptide(L)'
;MTAQNSQTLRLLFPQWQGGDNPPYYLGSKLLAWLAPPSAGPVEEVPVDVPTDTPLAVEGEMRGRSVLLKQIQAARNIIEHHHPSSIAVLGGDCLVSLVPFSWLSERYGHKLGVLWIDTHPDVQTPKQYMNAHAHHSKFVMVHSPLWTG
;
A
#
# COMPACT_ATOMS: atom_id res chain seq x y z
N MET A 1 28.96 8.40 7.81
CA MET A 1 27.91 9.21 7.14
C MET A 1 27.29 8.32 6.09
N THR A 2 26.09 7.78 6.35
CA THR A 2 25.37 6.92 5.40
C THR A 2 24.97 7.74 4.19
N ALA A 3 25.44 7.36 3.00
CA ALA A 3 25.05 8.00 1.76
C ALA A 3 23.52 7.97 1.64
N GLN A 4 22.89 9.15 1.63
CA GLN A 4 21.48 9.24 1.30
C GLN A 4 21.32 8.83 -0.16
N ASN A 5 20.70 7.68 -0.37
CA ASN A 5 20.44 7.17 -1.70
C ASN A 5 19.35 8.05 -2.34
N SER A 6 19.75 8.95 -3.25
CA SER A 6 18.87 9.90 -3.96
C SER A 6 17.78 9.25 -4.81
N GLN A 7 17.71 7.91 -4.82
CA GLN A 7 16.80 7.08 -5.60
C GLN A 7 15.69 6.41 -4.76
N THR A 8 15.53 6.80 -3.49
CA THR A 8 14.41 6.32 -2.66
C THR A 8 13.18 7.17 -2.89
N LEU A 9 12.12 6.58 -3.46
CA LEU A 9 10.81 7.23 -3.55
C LEU A 9 10.11 7.16 -2.19
N ARG A 10 9.72 8.30 -1.65
CA ARG A 10 8.79 8.35 -0.52
C ARG A 10 7.36 8.44 -1.07
N LEU A 11 6.57 7.41 -0.79
CA LEU A 11 5.17 7.34 -1.20
C LEU A 11 4.27 7.59 0.00
N LEU A 12 3.60 8.75 0.02
CA LEU A 12 2.54 9.03 0.97
C LEU A 12 1.28 8.32 0.48
N PHE A 13 0.73 7.40 1.28
CA PHE A 13 -0.39 6.57 0.85
C PHE A 13 -1.46 6.53 1.94
N PRO A 14 -2.30 7.57 2.06
CA PRO A 14 -3.27 7.72 3.15
C PRO A 14 -4.54 6.86 2.96
N GLN A 15 -4.37 5.62 2.49
CA GLN A 15 -5.46 4.66 2.30
C GLN A 15 -6.08 4.28 3.65
N TRP A 16 -7.40 4.31 3.72
CA TRP A 16 -8.17 3.96 4.90
C TRP A 16 -9.23 2.89 4.64
N GLN A 17 -9.55 2.65 3.37
CA GLN A 17 -10.61 1.77 2.90
C GLN A 17 -10.29 0.30 3.10
N GLY A 18 -9.01 -0.09 3.07
CA GLY A 18 -8.59 -1.48 3.23
C GLY A 18 -8.84 -1.99 4.64
N GLY A 19 -8.77 -1.10 5.63
CA GLY A 19 -9.15 -1.37 7.02
C GLY A 19 -10.55 -0.91 7.42
N ASP A 20 -11.30 -0.25 6.53
CA ASP A 20 -12.59 0.41 6.81
C ASP A 20 -12.55 1.30 8.07
N ASN A 21 -11.49 2.10 8.20
CA ASN A 21 -11.25 2.88 9.41
C ASN A 21 -10.71 4.28 9.06
N PRO A 22 -11.60 5.30 8.96
CA PRO A 22 -11.27 6.67 8.58
C PRO A 22 -10.02 7.31 9.24
N PRO A 23 -9.76 7.12 10.55
CA PRO A 23 -8.52 7.56 11.19
C PRO A 23 -7.21 7.21 10.49
N TYR A 24 -7.13 6.14 9.68
CA TYR A 24 -5.91 5.81 8.93
C TYR A 24 -5.47 6.95 7.99
N TYR A 25 -6.43 7.69 7.41
CA TYR A 25 -6.14 8.83 6.53
C TYR A 25 -5.34 9.90 7.28
N LEU A 26 -5.84 10.32 8.45
CA LEU A 26 -5.15 11.29 9.29
C LEU A 26 -3.83 10.73 9.84
N GLY A 27 -3.80 9.46 10.23
CA GLY A 27 -2.60 8.79 10.72
C GLY A 27 -1.44 8.84 9.72
N SER A 28 -1.72 8.56 8.44
CA SER A 28 -0.73 8.67 7.36
C SER A 28 -0.21 10.10 7.19
N LYS A 29 -1.10 11.09 7.22
CA LYS A 29 -0.73 12.52 7.12
C LYS A 29 0.12 12.97 8.30
N LEU A 30 -0.22 12.53 9.51
CA LEU A 30 0.55 12.82 10.72
C LEU A 30 1.93 12.13 10.67
N LEU A 31 1.98 10.88 10.22
CA LEU A 31 3.24 10.15 10.03
C LEU A 31 4.14 10.88 9.01
N ALA A 32 3.57 11.38 7.92
CA ALA A 32 4.30 12.18 6.93
C ALA A 32 4.87 13.47 7.52
N TRP A 33 4.12 14.14 8.39
CA TRP A 33 4.56 15.34 9.10
C TRP A 33 5.66 15.06 10.14
N LEU A 34 5.58 13.93 10.85
CA LEU A 34 6.57 13.50 11.85
C LEU A 34 7.86 12.94 11.22
N ALA A 35 7.78 12.43 10.00
CA ALA A 35 8.92 11.79 9.34
C ALA A 35 10.06 12.80 9.07
N PRO A 36 11.33 12.36 9.15
CA PRO A 36 12.45 13.22 8.77
C PRO A 36 12.36 13.62 7.30
N PRO A 37 12.99 14.73 6.87
CA PRO A 37 13.00 15.15 5.47
C PRO A 37 13.42 14.02 4.51
N SER A 38 12.78 13.97 3.34
CA SER A 38 13.16 13.01 2.29
C SER A 38 14.37 13.50 1.52
N ALA A 39 15.26 12.57 1.16
CA ALA A 39 16.40 12.82 0.27
C ALA A 39 16.04 12.70 -1.22
N GLY A 40 14.99 11.95 -1.52
CA GLY A 40 14.54 11.61 -2.86
C GLY A 40 13.13 12.11 -3.12
N PRO A 41 12.53 11.74 -4.28
CA PRO A 41 11.21 12.20 -4.66
C PRO A 41 10.16 11.83 -3.61
N VAL A 42 9.18 12.70 -3.43
CA VAL A 42 8.03 12.50 -2.56
C VAL A 42 6.79 12.63 -3.42
N GLU A 43 5.95 11.60 -3.40
CA GLU A 43 4.69 11.56 -4.14
C GLU A 43 3.57 11.12 -3.21
N GLU A 44 2.35 11.58 -3.50
CA GLU A 44 1.17 11.19 -2.77
C GLU A 44 0.19 10.45 -3.67
N VAL A 45 -0.25 9.26 -3.22
CA VAL A 45 -1.31 8.53 -3.90
C VAL A 45 -2.63 9.25 -3.63
N PRO A 46 -3.40 9.62 -4.68
CA PRO A 46 -4.69 10.26 -4.51
C PRO A 46 -5.66 9.32 -3.81
N VAL A 47 -6.11 9.72 -2.62
CA VAL A 47 -7.09 9.02 -1.80
C VAL A 47 -8.13 10.03 -1.34
N ASP A 48 -9.40 9.70 -1.51
CA ASP A 48 -10.49 10.56 -1.06
C ASP A 48 -10.48 10.68 0.48
N VAL A 49 -10.69 11.90 0.96
CA VAL A 49 -10.86 12.19 2.39
C VAL A 49 -12.06 11.40 2.91
N PRO A 50 -11.97 10.78 4.10
CA PRO A 50 -13.11 10.06 4.66
C PRO A 50 -14.35 10.94 4.80
N THR A 51 -15.51 10.35 4.55
CA THR A 51 -16.83 10.97 4.74
C THR A 51 -17.70 10.09 5.62
N ASP A 52 -18.86 10.57 6.02
CA ASP A 52 -19.85 9.76 6.76
C ASP A 52 -20.56 8.72 5.88
N THR A 53 -20.24 8.64 4.58
CA THR A 53 -20.80 7.65 3.67
C THR A 53 -20.08 6.31 3.85
N PRO A 54 -20.79 5.22 4.24
CA PRO A 54 -20.16 3.92 4.39
C PRO A 54 -19.63 3.36 3.07
N LEU A 55 -18.53 2.60 3.14
CA LEU A 55 -18.01 1.89 1.98
C LEU A 55 -18.93 0.71 1.61
N ALA A 56 -19.26 0.63 0.32
CA ALA A 56 -20.01 -0.50 -0.21
C ALA A 56 -19.20 -1.79 -0.16
N VAL A 57 -19.89 -2.92 -0.02
CA VAL A 57 -19.31 -4.25 -0.26
C VAL A 57 -19.53 -4.59 -1.72
N GLU A 58 -18.44 -4.83 -2.44
CA GLU A 58 -18.45 -5.07 -3.88
C GLU A 58 -17.89 -6.47 -4.14
N GLY A 59 -18.79 -7.40 -4.45
CA GLY A 59 -18.48 -8.84 -4.42
C GLY A 59 -18.28 -9.31 -2.97
N GLU A 60 -17.07 -9.72 -2.62
CA GLU A 60 -16.70 -10.18 -1.27
C GLU A 60 -15.76 -9.20 -0.54
N MET A 61 -15.50 -8.02 -1.12
CA MET A 61 -14.51 -7.06 -0.60
C MET A 61 -15.15 -5.68 -0.39
N ARG A 62 -14.93 -5.10 0.78
CA ARG A 62 -15.35 -3.73 1.06
C ARG A 62 -14.49 -2.73 0.29
N GLY A 63 -15.13 -1.77 -0.37
CA GLY A 63 -14.46 -0.68 -1.10
C GLY A 63 -13.62 -1.13 -2.30
N ARG A 64 -13.92 -2.29 -2.90
CA ARG A 64 -13.08 -2.91 -3.96
C ARG A 64 -12.74 -1.93 -5.09
N SER A 65 -13.72 -1.22 -5.64
CA SER A 65 -13.50 -0.28 -6.76
C SER A 65 -12.56 0.86 -6.40
N VAL A 66 -12.66 1.39 -5.18
CA VAL A 66 -11.81 2.47 -4.68
C VAL A 66 -10.38 1.96 -4.45
N LEU A 67 -10.23 0.79 -3.84
CA LEU A 67 -8.94 0.15 -3.63
C LEU A 67 -8.22 -0.13 -4.97
N LEU A 68 -8.94 -0.62 -5.98
CA LEU A 68 -8.39 -0.84 -7.32
C LEU A 68 -7.87 0.46 -7.98
N LYS A 69 -8.62 1.56 -7.85
CA LYS A 69 -8.19 2.87 -8.37
C LYS A 69 -6.91 3.35 -7.69
N GLN A 70 -6.81 3.18 -6.37
CA GLN A 70 -5.63 3.57 -5.58
C GLN A 70 -4.42 2.71 -5.89
N ILE A 71 -4.61 1.40 -6.05
CA ILE A 71 -3.57 0.45 -6.50
C ILE A 71 -3.02 0.89 -7.87
N GLN A 72 -3.89 1.22 -8.82
CA GLN A 72 -3.46 1.67 -10.14
C GLN A 72 -2.72 3.01 -10.07
N ALA A 73 -3.20 3.97 -9.27
CA ALA A 73 -2.54 5.26 -9.09
C ALA A 73 -1.15 5.10 -8.46
N ALA A 74 -1.01 4.27 -7.42
CA ALA A 74 0.27 3.95 -6.81
C ALA A 74 1.23 3.28 -7.81
N ARG A 75 0.73 2.36 -8.65
CA ARG A 75 1.53 1.71 -9.70
C ARG A 75 2.06 2.74 -10.69
N ASN A 76 1.22 3.64 -11.18
CA ASN A 76 1.62 4.68 -12.13
C ASN A 76 2.70 5.61 -11.56
N ILE A 77 2.56 6.00 -10.29
CA ILE A 77 3.56 6.84 -9.59
C ILE A 77 4.90 6.10 -9.49
N ILE A 78 4.88 4.84 -9.04
CA ILE A 78 6.10 4.04 -8.88
C ILE A 78 6.77 3.80 -10.23
N GLU A 79 6.02 3.47 -11.28
CA GLU A 79 6.54 3.30 -12.64
C GLU A 79 7.15 4.59 -13.18
N HIS A 80 6.53 5.75 -12.94
CA HIS A 80 7.07 7.04 -13.38
C HIS A 80 8.49 7.31 -12.82
N HIS A 81 8.71 6.99 -11.55
CA HIS A 81 9.98 7.25 -10.86
C HIS A 81 11.02 6.13 -11.00
N HIS A 82 10.61 4.93 -11.43
CA HIS A 82 11.46 3.73 -11.52
C HIS A 82 12.40 3.50 -10.30
N PRO A 83 11.93 3.63 -9.05
CA PRO A 83 12.80 3.73 -7.89
C PRO A 83 13.53 2.41 -7.58
N SER A 84 14.73 2.53 -7.01
CA SER A 84 15.48 1.37 -6.49
C SER A 84 15.04 0.97 -5.08
N SER A 85 14.47 1.90 -4.33
CA SER A 85 13.92 1.69 -2.98
C SER A 85 12.69 2.56 -2.77
N ILE A 86 11.75 2.10 -1.94
CA ILE A 86 10.51 2.81 -1.65
C ILE A 86 10.32 2.90 -0.13
N ALA A 87 10.02 4.09 0.37
CA ALA A 87 9.56 4.30 1.75
C ALA A 87 8.08 4.68 1.71
N VAL A 88 7.21 3.82 2.21
CA VAL A 88 5.76 4.04 2.22
C VAL A 88 5.37 4.63 3.57
N LEU A 89 4.76 5.81 3.57
CA LEU A 89 4.13 6.39 4.75
C LEU A 89 2.62 6.16 4.61
N GLY A 90 2.22 4.97 5.03
CA GLY A 90 0.91 4.39 4.72
C GLY A 90 -0.21 4.80 5.68
N GLY A 91 -1.40 4.35 5.32
CA GLY A 91 -2.52 4.11 6.22
C GLY A 91 -2.60 2.62 6.59
N ASP A 92 -3.56 1.87 6.02
CA ASP A 92 -3.70 0.43 6.30
C ASP A 92 -2.66 -0.47 5.59
N CYS A 93 -2.51 -1.73 6.01
CA CYS A 93 -1.45 -2.64 5.56
C CYS A 93 -1.45 -2.96 4.06
N LEU A 94 -2.58 -2.79 3.35
CA LEU A 94 -2.67 -3.11 1.92
C LEU A 94 -1.83 -2.15 1.05
N VAL A 95 -1.48 -0.96 1.56
CA VAL A 95 -0.60 0.01 0.87
C VAL A 95 0.76 -0.57 0.46
N SER A 96 1.20 -1.65 1.09
CA SER A 96 2.46 -2.32 0.77
C SER A 96 2.37 -3.19 -0.50
N LEU A 97 1.16 -3.47 -1.02
CA LEU A 97 0.96 -4.39 -2.15
C LEU A 97 1.74 -3.98 -3.40
N VAL A 98 1.55 -2.74 -3.86
CA VAL A 98 2.19 -2.25 -5.08
C VAL A 98 3.70 -2.03 -4.89
N PRO A 99 4.17 -1.40 -3.79
CA PRO A 99 5.60 -1.28 -3.49
C PRO A 99 6.33 -2.62 -3.45
N PHE A 100 5.77 -3.63 -2.79
CA PHE A 100 6.41 -4.96 -2.72
C PHE A 100 6.38 -5.67 -4.07
N SER A 101 5.30 -5.53 -4.83
CA SER A 101 5.22 -6.09 -6.20
C SER A 101 6.30 -5.50 -7.10
N TRP A 102 6.49 -4.17 -7.08
CA TRP A 102 7.55 -3.49 -7.82
C TRP A 102 8.96 -3.97 -7.43
N LEU A 103 9.24 -4.05 -6.12
CA LEU A 103 10.54 -4.51 -5.63
C LEU A 103 10.77 -5.99 -5.94
N SER A 104 9.71 -6.81 -5.93
CA SER A 104 9.76 -8.22 -6.32
C SER A 104 10.10 -8.39 -7.80
N GLU A 105 9.45 -7.63 -8.68
CA GLU A 105 9.77 -7.58 -10.11
C GLU A 105 11.24 -7.16 -10.35
N ARG A 106 11.73 -6.18 -9.57
CA ARG A 106 13.09 -5.64 -9.70
C ARG A 106 14.17 -6.58 -9.20
N TYR A 107 13.98 -7.20 -8.03
CA TYR A 107 15.02 -7.95 -7.32
C TYR A 107 14.87 -9.47 -7.43
N GLY A 108 13.70 -9.96 -7.85
CA GLY A 108 13.41 -11.37 -8.03
C GLY A 108 13.74 -12.20 -6.79
N HIS A 109 14.45 -13.32 -6.99
CA HIS A 109 14.86 -14.25 -5.93
C HIS A 109 15.81 -13.65 -4.87
N LYS A 110 16.31 -12.42 -5.07
CA LYS A 110 17.17 -11.73 -4.09
C LYS A 110 16.37 -10.89 -3.10
N LEU A 111 15.06 -10.74 -3.28
CA LEU A 111 14.19 -10.04 -2.34
C LEU A 111 13.80 -10.97 -1.19
N GLY A 112 14.06 -10.54 0.04
CA GLY A 112 13.43 -11.08 1.24
C GLY A 112 12.42 -10.08 1.80
N VAL A 113 11.30 -10.56 2.33
CA VAL A 113 10.30 -9.74 3.03
C VAL A 113 10.35 -10.08 4.51
N LEU A 114 10.67 -9.08 5.34
CA LEU A 114 10.53 -9.15 6.79
C LEU A 114 9.22 -8.46 7.18
N TRP A 115 8.20 -9.26 7.51
CA TRP A 115 6.89 -8.75 7.93
C TRP A 115 6.84 -8.64 9.46
N ILE A 116 6.72 -7.42 9.98
CA ILE A 116 6.64 -7.15 11.43
C ILE A 116 5.22 -6.68 11.72
N ASP A 117 4.35 -7.60 12.13
CA ASP A 117 2.96 -7.34 12.44
C ASP A 117 2.49 -8.33 13.52
N THR A 118 1.46 -7.98 14.29
CA THR A 118 0.80 -8.90 15.21
C THR A 118 -0.06 -9.94 14.47
N HIS A 119 -0.34 -9.73 13.19
CA HIS A 119 -1.13 -10.62 12.34
C HIS A 119 -0.37 -11.05 11.07
N PRO A 120 -0.68 -12.22 10.50
CA PRO A 120 0.02 -12.72 9.32
C PRO A 120 -0.47 -12.09 7.99
N ASP A 121 -1.65 -11.47 7.96
CA ASP A 121 -2.27 -10.87 6.76
C ASP A 121 -2.40 -11.81 5.55
N VAL A 122 -2.73 -13.08 5.81
CA VAL A 122 -2.89 -14.14 4.80
C VAL A 122 -4.35 -14.54 4.54
N GLN A 123 -5.32 -13.74 4.99
CA GLN A 123 -6.74 -14.04 4.82
C GLN A 123 -7.19 -13.79 3.37
N THR A 124 -8.32 -14.37 2.98
CA THR A 124 -8.99 -14.14 1.69
C THR A 124 -10.29 -13.37 1.89
N PRO A 125 -10.87 -12.79 0.82
CA PRO A 125 -12.21 -12.17 0.89
C PRO A 125 -13.29 -13.08 1.50
N LYS A 126 -13.20 -14.40 1.30
CA LYS A 126 -14.10 -15.40 1.91
C LYS A 126 -13.97 -15.54 3.42
N GLN A 127 -12.80 -15.22 3.97
CA GLN A 127 -12.50 -15.34 5.40
C GLN A 127 -12.71 -14.00 6.12
N TYR A 128 -12.40 -12.89 5.45
CA TYR A 128 -12.55 -11.56 6.01
C TYR A 128 -12.70 -10.53 4.89
N MET A 129 -13.65 -9.61 5.06
CA MET A 129 -14.05 -8.67 3.99
C MET A 129 -13.18 -7.42 3.88
N ASN A 130 -12.38 -7.09 4.91
CA ASN A 130 -11.46 -5.96 4.90
C ASN A 130 -10.11 -6.37 4.32
N ALA A 131 -9.67 -5.66 3.29
CA ALA A 131 -8.54 -6.06 2.46
C ALA A 131 -7.16 -5.89 3.13
N HIS A 132 -7.05 -5.15 4.24
CA HIS A 132 -5.80 -5.03 4.98
C HIS A 132 -5.25 -6.38 5.46
N ALA A 133 -6.11 -7.38 5.67
CA ALA A 133 -5.73 -8.72 6.14
C ALA A 133 -5.38 -9.69 5.00
N HIS A 134 -5.37 -9.23 3.74
CA HIS A 134 -5.11 -10.08 2.57
C HIS A 134 -3.70 -9.88 1.99
N HIS A 135 -2.99 -8.85 2.44
CA HIS A 135 -1.77 -8.36 1.83
C HIS A 135 -0.70 -9.45 1.62
N SER A 136 -0.29 -10.14 2.68
CA SER A 136 0.77 -11.13 2.63
C SER A 136 0.42 -12.28 1.68
N LYS A 137 -0.85 -12.66 1.56
CA LYS A 137 -1.26 -13.69 0.60
C LYS A 137 -1.08 -13.24 -0.85
N PHE A 138 -1.37 -11.98 -1.15
CA PHE A 138 -1.19 -11.43 -2.50
C PHE A 138 0.29 -11.23 -2.88
N VAL A 139 1.16 -11.01 -1.91
CA VAL A 139 2.62 -10.93 -2.15
C VAL A 139 3.24 -12.33 -2.28
N MET A 140 2.78 -13.31 -1.50
CA MET A 140 3.32 -14.68 -1.50
C MET A 140 2.83 -15.54 -2.68
N VAL A 141 1.65 -15.25 -3.21
CA VAL A 141 1.05 -15.98 -4.33
C VAL A 141 0.83 -14.99 -5.46
N HIS A 142 1.42 -15.23 -6.64
CA HIS A 142 0.96 -14.60 -7.89
C HIS A 142 -0.51 -14.97 -8.07
N SER A 143 -1.43 -14.19 -7.50
CA SER A 143 -2.82 -14.60 -7.36
C SER A 143 -3.61 -14.06 -8.54
N PRO A 144 -4.27 -14.93 -9.34
CA PRO A 144 -5.12 -14.52 -10.47
C PRO A 144 -6.43 -13.84 -10.05
N LEU A 145 -6.64 -13.55 -8.76
CA LEU A 145 -7.80 -12.84 -8.24
C LEU A 145 -7.93 -11.38 -8.72
N TRP A 146 -6.90 -10.86 -9.41
CA TRP A 146 -6.87 -9.49 -9.94
C TRP A 146 -6.97 -9.41 -11.47
N THR A 147 -7.06 -10.55 -12.17
CA THR A 147 -7.17 -10.61 -13.65
C THR A 147 -8.60 -10.90 -14.13
N GLY A 148 -9.62 -10.39 -13.41
CA GLY A 148 -11.04 -10.56 -13.76
C GLY A 148 -11.85 -9.30 -13.51
#